data_AF-A0A961MAG1-F1
#
_entry.id   AF-A0A961MAG1-F1
#
_cell.length_a   1.000
_cell.length_b   1.000
_cell.length_c   1.000
_cell.angle_alpha   90.00
_cell.angle_beta   90.00
_cell.angle_gamma   90.00
#
_symmetry.space_group_name_H-M   'P 1'
#
loop_
_entity.id
_entity.type
_entity.pdbx_description
1 polymer ?
#
loop_
_entity_poly.entity_id
_entity_poly.type
_entity_poly.pdbx_seq_one_letter_code
_entity_poly.pdbx_strand_id
1 'polypeptide(L)' 'MVKITYIEFDGTEHVVDVPAGLTVMEGARDNGIKGIEADCGG' A
#
# COMPACT_ATOMS: atom_id res chain seq x y z
N MET A 1 -12.81 -6.37 -3.71
CA MET A 1 -11.36 -6.12 -3.56
C MET A 1 -10.86 -5.51 -4.85
N VAL A 2 -10.07 -4.45 -4.76
CA VAL A 2 -9.34 -3.86 -5.89
C VAL A 2 -7.86 -4.24 -5.75
N LYS A 3 -7.23 -4.60 -6.86
CA LYS A 3 -5.82 -4.96 -6.88
C LYS A 3 -4.98 -3.70 -7.03
N ILE A 4 -4.07 -3.46 -6.09
CA ILE A 4 -3.14 -2.33 -6.11
C ILE A 4 -1.71 -2.87 -6.20
N THR A 5 -0.91 -2.26 -7.08
CA THR A 5 0.52 -2.56 -7.22
C THR A 5 1.33 -1.42 -6.61
N TYR A 6 2.15 -1.75 -5.61
CA TYR A 6 3.16 -0.86 -5.04
C TYR A 6 4.52 -1.23 -5.62
N ILE A 7 5.31 -0.23 -5.99
CA ILE A 7 6.63 -0.42 -6.58
C ILE A 7 7.64 0.31 -5.71
N GLU A 8 8.57 -0.44 -5.11
CA GLU A 8 9.68 0.12 -4.33
C GLU A 8 10.72 0.80 -5.23
N PHE A 9 11.62 1.58 -4.64
CA PHE A 9 12.62 2.34 -5.39
C PHE A 9 13.59 1.44 -6.19
N ASP A 10 13.79 0.20 -5.75
CA ASP A 10 14.64 -0.79 -6.41
C ASP A 10 13.92 -1.57 -7.52
N GLY A 11 12.63 -1.27 -7.73
CA GLY A 11 11.76 -1.95 -8.70
C GLY A 11 11.02 -3.16 -8.15
N THR A 12 11.16 -3.50 -6.86
CA THR A 12 10.39 -4.60 -6.25
C THR A 12 8.89 -4.27 -6.26
N GLU A 13 8.10 -5.19 -6.81
CA GLU A 13 6.63 -5.04 -6.88
C GLU A 13 5.93 -5.82 -5.77
N HIS A 14 4.91 -5.19 -5.19
CA HIS A 14 3.96 -5.82 -4.26
C HIS A 14 2.55 -5.63 -4.77
N VAL A 15 1.87 -6.74 -5.01
CA VAL A 15 0.50 -6.75 -5.50
C VAL A 15 -0.42 -7.20 -4.38
N VAL A 16 -1.31 -6.32 -3.94
CA VAL A 16 -2.21 -6.59 -2.80
C VAL A 16 -3.66 -6.31 -3.17
N ASP A 17 -4.56 -7.08 -2.56
CA ASP A 17 -6.00 -6.90 -2.69
C ASP A 17 -6.50 -5.98 -1.56
N VAL A 18 -7.03 -4.82 -1.93
CA VAL A 18 -7.50 -3.80 -0.98
C VAL A 18 -9.03 -3.69 -1.05
N PRO A 19 -9.73 -3.67 0.09
CA PRO A 19 -11.17 -3.38 0.13
C PRO A 19 -11.51 -2.02 -0.50
N ALA A 20 -12.62 -1.96 -1.22
CA ALA A 20 -13.12 -0.68 -1.73
C ALA A 20 -13.52 0.23 -0.55
N GLY A 21 -13.14 1.52 -0.62
CA GLY A 21 -13.40 2.50 0.42
C GLY A 21 -12.18 2.82 1.31
N LEU A 22 -11.11 2.01 1.26
CA LEU A 22 -9.83 2.38 1.85
C LEU A 22 -9.02 3.28 0.92
N THR A 23 -8.15 4.08 1.51
CA THR A 23 -7.15 4.86 0.78
C THR A 23 -5.98 3.98 0.31
N VAL A 24 -5.23 4.46 -0.68
CA VAL A 24 -4.01 3.78 -1.16
C VAL A 24 -2.97 3.67 -0.05
N MET A 25 -2.89 4.66 0.85
CA MET A 25 -1.97 4.64 1.99
C MET A 25 -2.34 3.57 3.00
N GLU A 26 -3.62 3.48 3.42
CA GLU A 26 -4.07 2.44 4.35
C GLU A 26 -3.83 1.04 3.79
N GLY A 27 -4.11 0.85 2.49
CA GLY A 27 -3.80 -0.39 1.78
C GLY A 27 -2.30 -0.75 1.83
N ALA A 28 -1.40 0.23 1.80
CA ALA A 28 0.04 0.00 1.89
C ALA A 28 0.46 -0.34 3.32
N ARG A 29 0.03 0.47 4.30
CA ARG A 29 0.38 0.34 5.72
C ARG A 29 -0.09 -0.99 6.29
N ASP A 30 -1.36 -1.32 6.07
CA ASP A 30 -1.98 -2.52 6.65
C ASP A 30 -1.42 -3.82 6.03
N ASN A 31 -0.82 -3.73 4.84
CA ASN A 31 -0.10 -4.85 4.19
C ASN A 31 1.43 -4.79 4.38
N GLY A 32 1.94 -3.87 5.21
CA GLY A 32 3.37 -3.81 5.55
C GLY A 32 4.28 -3.42 4.38
N ILE A 33 3.79 -2.65 3.41
CA ILE A 33 4.59 -2.16 2.29
C ILE A 33 5.65 -1.18 2.80
N LYS A 34 6.92 -1.48 2.52
CA LYS A 34 8.04 -0.64 2.93
C LYS A 34 8.06 0.67 2.14
N GLY A 35 8.58 1.73 2.78
CA GLY A 35 8.66 3.07 2.17
C GLY A 35 7.42 3.94 2.35
N ILE A 36 6.35 3.43 2.99
CA ILE A 36 5.16 4.19 3.37
C ILE A 36 4.97 4.07 4.89
N GLU A 37 5.32 5.12 5.62
CA GLU A 37 5.34 5.13 7.10
C GLU A 37 4.00 5.54 7.71
N ALA A 38 3.33 6.52 7.09
CA ALA A 38 2.01 7.02 7.51
C ALA A 38 1.95 7.57 8.94
N ASP A 39 2.98 8.32 9.37
CA ASP A 39 3.13 8.83 10.74
C ASP A 39 1.92 9.63 11.27
N CYS A 40 1.33 10.50 10.45
CA CYS A 40 0.13 11.26 10.84
C CYS A 40 -1.17 10.51 10.62
N GLY A 41 -1.12 9.31 10.03
CA GLY A 41 -2.28 8.49 9.70
C GLY A 41 -3.00 8.87 8.40
N GLY A 42 -2.45 9.81 7.61
CA GLY A 42 -3.11 10.35 6.42
C GLY A 42 -4.16 11.39 6.78
#